data_AF-H8Z907-F1
#
_entry.id   AF-H8Z907-F1
#
_cell.length_a   1.000
_cell.length_b   1.000
_cell.length_c   1.000
_cell.angle_alpha   90.00
_cell.angle_beta   90.00
_cell.angle_gamma   90.00
#
_symmetry.space_group_name_H-M   'P 1'
#
loop_
_entity.id
_entity.type
_entity.pdbx_description
1 polymer ?
#
loop_
_entity_poly.entity_id
_entity_poly.type
_entity_poly.pdbx_seq_one_letter_code
_entity_poly.pdbx_strand_id
1 'polypeptide(L)'
;MDRREIDELNKKMSSTIDLVGNIFGYEVKLIGNNRLAIRSLYAFDEDDVFIITVTKNGMQLDMNDYLKKFEKERKLYLDGAKSLGAFLSAVTLSLFEKNTFQ
;
A
#
# COMPACT_ATOMS: atom_id res chain seq x y z
N MET A 1 -12.82 18.45 21.11
CA MET A 1 -13.04 17.02 21.32
C MET A 1 -12.41 16.63 22.64
N ASP A 2 -13.13 15.86 23.44
CA ASP A 2 -12.53 15.22 24.61
C ASP A 2 -11.66 14.01 24.21
N ARG A 3 -10.92 13.44 25.16
CA ARG A 3 -10.03 12.31 24.90
C ARG A 3 -10.77 11.05 24.41
N ARG A 4 -11.99 10.81 24.88
CA ARG A 4 -12.80 9.64 24.48
C ARG A 4 -13.26 9.79 23.03
N GLU A 5 -13.68 10.98 22.62
CA GLU A 5 -14.07 11.25 21.24
C GLU A 5 -12.91 11.06 20.27
N ILE A 6 -11.68 11.45 20.66
CA ILE A 6 -10.47 11.22 19.86
C ILE A 6 -10.18 9.72 19.72
N ASP A 7 -10.26 8.97 20.82
CA ASP A 7 -9.98 7.54 20.82
C ASP A 7 -11.00 6.75 19.98
N GLU A 8 -12.29 7.12 20.04
CA GLU A 8 -13.34 6.53 19.21
C GLU A 8 -13.15 6.84 17.72
N LEU A 9 -12.78 8.08 17.38
CA LEU A 9 -12.49 8.48 16.00
C LEU A 9 -11.31 7.68 15.45
N ASN A 10 -10.21 7.59 16.20
CA ASN A 10 -9.02 6.85 15.80
C ASN A 10 -9.32 5.36 15.60
N LYS A 11 -10.09 4.75 16.51
CA LYS A 11 -10.51 3.36 16.40
C LYS A 11 -11.33 3.13 15.13
N LYS A 12 -12.30 4.01 14.85
CA LYS A 12 -13.15 3.90 13.67
C LYS A 12 -12.37 4.09 12.37
N MET A 13 -11.41 5.03 12.35
CA MET A 13 -10.50 5.21 11.23
C MET A 13 -9.63 3.98 10.99
N SER A 14 -9.02 3.43 12.04
CA SER A 14 -8.22 2.20 11.94
C SER A 14 -9.05 1.07 11.36
N SER A 15 -10.24 0.79 11.92
CA SER A 15 -11.10 -0.29 11.42
C SER A 15 -11.55 -0.08 9.97
N THR A 16 -11.72 1.17 9.54
CA THR A 16 -12.06 1.47 8.14
C THR A 16 -10.87 1.20 7.22
N ILE A 17 -9.66 1.60 7.62
CA ILE A 17 -8.42 1.34 6.88
C ILE A 17 -8.18 -0.16 6.76
N ASP A 18 -8.35 -0.90 7.86
CA ASP A 18 -8.17 -2.35 7.88
C ASP A 18 -9.16 -3.05 6.95
N LEU A 19 -10.43 -2.63 6.96
CA LEU A 19 -11.47 -3.18 6.08
C LEU A 19 -11.16 -2.92 4.61
N VAL A 20 -10.79 -1.69 4.25
CA VAL A 20 -10.40 -1.32 2.88
C VAL A 20 -9.15 -2.10 2.47
N GLY A 21 -8.15 -2.17 3.34
CA GLY A 21 -6.92 -2.93 3.12
C GLY A 21 -7.19 -4.39 2.82
N ASN A 22 -8.05 -5.05 3.59
CA ASN A 22 -8.44 -6.44 3.37
C ASN A 22 -9.13 -6.66 2.03
N ILE A 23 -9.95 -5.70 1.57
CA ILE A 23 -10.61 -5.79 0.25
C ILE A 23 -9.59 -5.70 -0.88
N PHE A 24 -8.58 -4.83 -0.76
CA PHE A 24 -7.60 -4.59 -1.82
C PHE A 24 -6.33 -5.45 -1.71
N GLY A 25 -6.20 -6.24 -0.64
CA GLY A 25 -5.05 -7.13 -0.42
C GLY A 25 -3.83 -6.45 0.20
N TYR A 26 -4.01 -5.38 0.98
CA TYR A 26 -2.92 -4.61 1.56
C TYR A 26 -3.13 -4.24 3.03
N GLU A 27 -2.10 -4.41 3.85
CA GLU A 27 -1.97 -3.78 5.16
C GLU A 27 -1.36 -2.38 5.00
N VAL A 28 -1.92 -1.37 5.68
CA VAL A 28 -1.47 0.02 5.58
C VAL A 28 -1.08 0.54 6.96
N LYS A 29 0.15 1.03 7.10
CA LYS A 29 0.67 1.64 8.33
C LYS A 29 1.16 3.06 8.09
N LEU A 30 0.76 3.98 8.95
CA LEU A 30 1.34 5.32 8.96
C LEU A 30 2.73 5.25 9.62
N ILE A 31 3.77 5.67 8.90
CA ILE A 31 5.17 5.64 9.39
C ILE A 31 5.77 7.04 9.59
N GLY A 32 4.91 8.05 9.64
CA GLY A 32 5.26 9.45 9.83
C GLY A 32 4.15 10.38 9.34
N ASN A 33 4.39 11.69 9.38
CA ASN A 33 3.33 12.67 9.13
C ASN A 33 2.68 12.54 7.74
N ASN A 34 3.47 12.22 6.71
CA ASN A 34 3.02 12.13 5.32
C ASN A 34 3.50 10.84 4.62
N ARG A 35 3.81 9.80 5.37
CA ARG A 35 4.35 8.55 4.79
C ARG A 35 3.55 7.34 5.24
N LEU A 36 3.26 6.48 4.28
CA LEU A 36 2.53 5.24 4.46
C LEU A 36 3.42 4.08 4.05
N ALA A 37 3.54 3.07 4.89
CA ALA A 37 4.02 1.76 4.49
C ALA A 37 2.81 0.92 4.07
N ILE A 38 2.88 0.32 2.89
CA ILE A 38 1.86 -0.56 2.35
C ILE A 38 2.49 -1.92 2.11
N ARG A 39 1.98 -2.95 2.79
CA ARG A 39 2.45 -4.33 2.66
C ARG A 39 1.36 -5.16 2.01
N SER A 40 1.71 -5.94 0.99
CA SER A 40 0.74 -6.89 0.41
C SER A 40 0.41 -7.97 1.43
N LEU A 41 -0.87 -8.36 1.54
CA LEU A 41 -1.28 -9.53 2.33
C LEU A 41 -0.76 -10.84 1.73
N TYR A 42 -0.24 -10.78 0.50
CA TYR A 42 0.38 -11.87 -0.25
C TYR A 42 1.92 -11.75 -0.31
N ALA A 43 2.52 -10.86 0.50
CA ALA A 43 3.97 -10.74 0.57
C ALA A 43 4.60 -12.00 1.21
N PHE A 44 5.75 -12.41 0.69
CA PHE A 44 6.51 -13.56 1.21
C PHE A 44 7.35 -13.22 2.43
N ASP A 45 7.74 -11.95 2.55
CA ASP A 45 8.55 -11.41 3.63
C ASP A 45 7.78 -10.25 4.33
N GLU A 46 7.98 -10.08 5.62
CA GLU A 46 7.39 -8.97 6.37
C GLU A 46 8.03 -7.63 6.01
N ASP A 47 9.30 -7.65 5.56
CA ASP A 47 10.06 -6.47 5.14
C ASP A 47 9.73 -6.03 3.70
N ASP A 48 8.97 -6.83 2.95
CA ASP A 48 8.53 -6.55 1.58
C ASP A 48 7.37 -5.51 1.57
N VAL A 49 7.75 -4.25 1.78
CA VAL A 49 6.82 -3.11 1.86
C VAL A 49 7.05 -2.10 0.74
N PHE A 50 5.97 -1.48 0.26
CA PHE A 50 6.05 -0.25 -0.50
C PHE A 50 5.95 0.94 0.43
N ILE A 51 6.73 1.98 0.17
CA ILE A 51 6.61 3.24 0.88
C ILE A 51 5.98 4.28 -0.04
N ILE A 52 4.95 4.96 0.45
CA ILE A 52 4.28 6.06 -0.24
C ILE A 52 4.52 7.33 0.54
N THR A 53 4.96 8.36 -0.17
CA THR A 53 5.00 9.72 0.32
C THR A 53 3.81 10.50 -0.23
N VAL A 54 3.01 11.08 0.65
CA VAL A 54 1.90 11.97 0.31
C VAL A 54 2.44 13.40 0.19
N THR A 55 2.30 13.97 -0.99
CA THR A 55 2.73 15.34 -1.30
C THR A 55 1.52 16.21 -1.62
N LYS A 56 1.73 17.52 -1.74
CA LYS A 56 0.70 18.46 -2.20
C LYS A 56 0.18 18.14 -3.61
N ASN A 57 0.97 17.43 -4.40
CA ASN A 57 0.68 17.10 -5.80
C ASN A 57 0.12 15.68 -5.97
N GLY A 58 -0.15 14.97 -4.86
CA GLY A 58 -0.63 13.59 -4.86
C GLY A 58 0.33 12.62 -4.17
N MET A 59 0.14 11.33 -4.45
CA MET A 59 0.91 10.25 -3.84
C MET A 59 2.06 9.83 -4.74
N GLN A 60 3.23 9.60 -4.17
CA GLN A 60 4.41 9.10 -4.86
C GLN A 60 4.92 7.84 -4.17
N LEU A 61 5.27 6.82 -4.96
CA LEU A 61 5.92 5.62 -4.47
C LEU A 61 7.43 5.89 -4.34
N ASP A 62 8.00 5.66 -3.16
CA ASP A 62 9.45 5.79 -2.93
C ASP A 62 10.17 4.57 -3.52
N MET A 63 11.35 4.80 -4.09
CA MET A 63 12.19 3.71 -4.60
C MET A 63 12.81 2.92 -3.45
N ASN A 64 12.59 1.61 -3.43
CA ASN A 64 13.27 0.66 -2.56
C ASN A 64 13.53 -0.67 -3.30
N ASP A 65 14.18 -1.62 -2.64
CA ASP A 65 14.52 -2.90 -3.27
C ASP A 65 13.29 -3.74 -3.61
N TYR A 66 12.21 -3.62 -2.83
CA TYR A 66 10.96 -4.31 -3.11
C TYR A 66 10.32 -3.81 -4.41
N LEU A 67 10.24 -2.49 -4.62
CA LEU A 67 9.71 -1.90 -5.84
C LEU A 67 10.50 -2.31 -7.08
N LYS A 68 11.82 -2.50 -6.97
CA LYS A 68 12.64 -2.98 -8.10
C LYS A 68 12.22 -4.36 -8.58
N LYS A 69 11.64 -5.21 -7.71
CA LYS A 69 11.10 -6.54 -8.10
C LYS A 69 9.91 -6.44 -9.07
N PHE A 70 9.25 -5.27 -9.14
CA PHE A 70 8.07 -5.01 -9.99
C PHE A 70 8.37 -3.94 -11.06
N GLU A 71 9.59 -3.96 -11.62
CA GLU A 71 10.02 -2.94 -12.58
C GLU A 71 9.11 -2.87 -13.82
N LYS A 72 8.61 -4.01 -14.28
CA LYS A 72 7.69 -4.09 -15.42
C LYS A 72 6.39 -3.36 -15.14
N GLU A 73 5.75 -3.67 -14.01
CA GLU A 73 4.50 -3.05 -13.56
C GLU A 73 4.70 -1.56 -13.27
N ARG A 74 5.83 -1.20 -12.65
CA ARG A 74 6.21 0.19 -12.39
C ARG A 74 6.29 0.99 -13.68
N LYS A 75 7.04 0.51 -14.68
CA LYS A 75 7.17 1.20 -15.98
C LYS A 75 5.81 1.36 -16.67
N LEU A 76 4.98 0.32 -16.64
CA LEU A 76 3.70 0.34 -17.34
C LEU A 76 2.68 1.27 -16.65
N TYR A 77 2.50 1.11 -15.35
CA TYR A 77 1.39 1.74 -14.63
C TYR A 77 1.77 3.02 -13.89
N LEU A 78 3.01 3.15 -13.40
CA LEU A 78 3.47 4.37 -12.72
C LEU A 78 4.10 5.36 -13.72
N ASP A 79 5.09 4.92 -14.48
CA ASP A 79 5.82 5.84 -15.39
C ASP A 79 4.97 6.20 -16.62
N GLY A 80 4.29 5.21 -17.23
CA GLY A 80 3.47 5.40 -18.42
C GLY A 80 2.09 6.00 -18.14
N ALA A 81 1.35 5.41 -17.19
CA ALA A 81 -0.06 5.77 -16.93
C ALA A 81 -0.29 6.65 -15.69
N LYS A 82 0.73 6.87 -14.85
CA LYS A 82 0.63 7.62 -13.58
C LYS A 82 -0.49 7.13 -12.65
N SER A 83 -0.77 5.83 -12.66
CA SER A 83 -1.84 5.20 -11.89
C SER A 83 -1.29 4.25 -10.83
N LEU A 84 -1.24 4.75 -9.59
CA LEU A 84 -0.87 3.94 -8.42
C LEU A 84 -1.83 2.78 -8.19
N GLY A 85 -3.13 3.01 -8.39
CA GLY A 85 -4.15 1.96 -8.25
C GLY A 85 -3.91 0.80 -9.23
N ALA A 86 -3.65 1.10 -10.51
CA ALA A 86 -3.37 0.07 -11.51
C ALA A 86 -2.08 -0.71 -11.19
N PHE A 87 -1.04 -0.02 -10.71
CA PHE A 87 0.19 -0.65 -10.24
C PHE A 87 -0.09 -1.63 -9.10
N LEU A 88 -0.77 -1.18 -8.04
CA LEU A 88 -1.07 -2.02 -6.88
C LEU A 88 -1.97 -3.21 -7.27
N SER A 89 -2.96 -3.02 -8.15
CA SER A 89 -3.77 -4.15 -8.63
C SER A 89 -2.94 -5.20 -9.38
N ALA A 90 -2.01 -4.77 -10.24
CA ALA A 90 -1.14 -5.69 -10.96
C ALA A 90 -0.19 -6.46 -10.02
N VAL A 91 0.36 -5.78 -9.01
CA VAL A 91 1.17 -6.41 -7.97
C VAL A 91 0.36 -7.43 -7.17
N THR A 92 -0.87 -7.08 -6.76
CA THR A 92 -1.76 -7.99 -6.03
C THR A 92 -1.98 -9.28 -6.81
N LEU A 93 -2.33 -9.18 -8.09
CA LEU A 93 -2.55 -10.36 -8.94
C LEU A 93 -1.27 -11.19 -9.09
N SER A 94 -0.13 -10.55 -9.34
CA SER A 94 1.15 -11.27 -9.47
C SER A 94 1.55 -12.03 -8.21
N LEU A 95 1.36 -11.43 -7.03
CA LEU A 95 1.68 -12.07 -5.75
C LEU A 95 0.67 -13.17 -5.40
N PHE A 96 -0.61 -12.95 -5.68
CA PHE A 96 -1.65 -13.95 -5.46
C PHE A 96 -1.41 -15.20 -6.32
N GLU A 97 -1.10 -15.02 -7.60
CA GLU A 97 -0.77 -16.13 -8.52
C GLU A 97 0.44 -16.93 -8.03
N LYS A 98 1.50 -16.24 -7.59
CA LYS A 98 2.69 -16.89 -7.02
C LYS A 98 2.41 -17.66 -5.74
N ASN A 99 1.53 -17.16 -4.87
CA ASN A 99 1.16 -17.88 -3.63
C ASN A 99 0.20 -19.06 -3.87
N THR A 100 -0.59 -19.05 -4.95
CA THR A 100 -1.68 -20.01 -5.14
C THR A 100 -1.29 -21.17 -6.07
N PHE A 101 -0.48 -20.91 -7.09
CA PHE A 101 -0.22 -21.87 -8.18
C PHE A 101 1.24 -22.33 -8.28
N GLN A 102 2.08 -21.99 -7.30
CA GLN A 102 3.45 -22.52 -7.19
C GLN A 102 3.53 -23.68 -6.20
#